data_AF-A0A1B6EX45-F1
#
_entry.id   AF-A0A1B6EX45-F1
#
_cell.length_a   1.000
_cell.length_b   1.000
_cell.length_c   1.000
_cell.angle_alpha   90.00
_cell.angle_beta   90.00
_cell.angle_gamma   90.00
#
_symmetry.space_group_name_H-M   'P 1'
#
loop_
_entity.id
_entity.type
_entity.pdbx_description
1 polymer ?
#
loop_
_entity_poly.entity_id
_entity_poly.type
_entity_poly.pdbx_seq_one_letter_code
_entity_poly.pdbx_strand_id
1 'polypeptide(L)'
;MADIDRLQCRNIPMNFLPPTPPGLEALYLACRRIYPDQPNPLQVAALVKYWLGGPDPLDYISMYANPGDVELDIPPHWHYISFGLSDLHGDGRVHEVTGPETPSGFGFELT
;
A
#
# COMPACT_ATOMS: atom_id res chain seq x y z
N MET A 1 11.38 -14.48 -40.77
CA MET A 1 10.64 -15.12 -39.67
C MET A 1 10.39 -14.04 -38.63
N ALA A 2 9.14 -13.77 -38.29
CA ALA A 2 8.64 -12.48 -37.82
C ALA A 2 9.25 -11.95 -36.49
N ASP A 3 9.89 -10.79 -36.60
CA ASP A 3 9.71 -9.55 -35.81
C ASP A 3 9.13 -9.67 -34.38
N ILE A 4 10.03 -9.67 -33.39
CA ILE A 4 9.74 -9.65 -31.95
C ILE A 4 9.50 -8.21 -31.43
N ASP A 5 9.49 -7.19 -32.30
CA ASP A 5 9.16 -5.79 -31.93
C ASP A 5 7.64 -5.52 -31.81
N ARG A 6 6.79 -6.54 -31.75
CA ARG A 6 5.32 -6.43 -31.68
C ARG A 6 4.69 -6.76 -30.32
N LEU A 7 5.44 -6.65 -29.24
CA LEU A 7 4.87 -6.53 -27.88
C LEU A 7 5.23 -5.18 -27.28
N GLN A 8 5.02 -4.10 -28.06
CA GLN A 8 4.72 -2.80 -27.50
C GLN A 8 3.52 -2.98 -26.57
N CYS A 9 3.79 -2.91 -25.26
CA CYS A 9 2.78 -2.72 -24.23
C CYS A 9 1.81 -1.67 -24.75
N ARG A 10 0.61 -2.13 -25.09
CA ARG A 10 -0.49 -1.29 -25.59
C ARG A 10 -0.61 -0.12 -24.64
N ASN A 11 -0.64 1.10 -25.21
CA ASN A 11 -1.14 2.29 -24.55
C ASN A 11 -2.56 1.99 -24.03
N ILE A 12 -2.65 1.41 -22.84
CA ILE A 12 -3.88 1.43 -22.07
C ILE A 12 -4.00 2.88 -21.61
N PRO A 13 -5.03 3.64 -22.03
CA PRO A 13 -5.24 4.95 -21.46
C PRO A 13 -5.36 4.77 -19.95
N MET A 14 -4.47 5.41 -19.18
CA MET A 14 -4.42 5.32 -17.71
C MET A 14 -5.75 5.71 -17.02
N ASN A 15 -6.75 6.16 -17.79
CA ASN A 15 -8.10 6.53 -17.34
C ASN A 15 -9.04 5.35 -16.99
N PHE A 16 -8.63 4.09 -17.12
CA PHE A 16 -9.52 2.93 -16.85
C PHE A 16 -9.25 2.18 -15.54
N LEU A 17 -8.15 2.46 -14.85
CA LEU A 17 -7.96 1.97 -13.49
C LEU A 17 -8.57 3.00 -12.54
N PRO A 18 -9.39 2.59 -11.56
CA PRO A 18 -9.81 3.51 -10.53
C PRO A 18 -8.55 4.11 -9.89
N PRO A 19 -8.51 5.43 -9.65
CA PRO A 19 -7.35 6.06 -9.03
C PRO A 19 -7.06 5.37 -7.69
N THR A 20 -5.78 5.15 -7.38
CA THR A 20 -5.39 4.65 -6.06
C THR A 20 -6.00 5.58 -5.00
N PRO A 21 -6.65 5.04 -3.96
CA PRO A 21 -7.14 5.84 -2.84
C PRO A 21 -6.03 6.73 -2.26
N PRO A 22 -6.32 7.99 -1.91
CA PRO A 22 -5.28 8.97 -1.58
C PRO A 22 -4.46 8.59 -0.34
N GLY A 23 -5.10 8.04 0.71
CA GLY A 23 -4.39 7.56 1.89
C GLY A 23 -3.51 6.35 1.58
N LEU A 24 -4.03 5.43 0.77
CA LEU A 24 -3.26 4.26 0.30
C LEU A 24 -2.04 4.66 -0.54
N GLU A 25 -2.21 5.60 -1.47
CA GLU A 25 -1.12 6.12 -2.30
C GLU A 25 -0.04 6.80 -1.44
N ALA A 26 -0.44 7.60 -0.45
CA ALA A 26 0.50 8.26 0.46
C ALA A 26 1.36 7.24 1.23
N LEU A 27 0.76 6.16 1.72
CA LEU A 27 1.47 5.08 2.40
C LEU A 27 2.38 4.30 1.45
N TYR A 28 1.93 4.00 0.23
CA TYR A 28 2.78 3.36 -0.78
C TYR A 28 3.98 4.21 -1.18
N LEU A 29 3.80 5.52 -1.33
CA LEU A 29 4.92 6.44 -1.57
C LEU A 29 5.89 6.47 -0.39
N ALA A 30 5.40 6.43 0.85
CA ALA A 30 6.25 6.32 2.03
C ALA A 30 7.06 5.02 2.03
N CYS A 31 6.43 3.88 1.73
CA CYS A 31 7.11 2.59 1.63
C CYS A 31 8.16 2.59 0.52
N ARG A 32 7.84 3.14 -0.66
CA ARG A 32 8.76 3.23 -1.82
C ARG A 32 9.98 4.12 -1.54
N ARG A 33 9.86 5.11 -0.66
CA ARG A 33 11.03 5.90 -0.22
C ARG A 33 12.00 5.08 0.63
N ILE A 34 11.48 4.15 1.44
CA ILE A 34 12.30 3.29 2.31
C ILE A 34 12.86 2.09 1.53
N TYR A 35 12.04 1.48 0.67
CA TYR A 35 12.36 0.29 -0.12
C TYR A 35 12.23 0.54 -1.64
N PRO A 36 13.10 1.38 -2.23
CA PRO A 36 13.02 1.73 -3.66
C PRO A 36 13.29 0.55 -4.60
N ASP A 37 14.00 -0.47 -4.11
CA ASP A 37 14.36 -1.71 -4.81
C ASP A 37 13.26 -2.78 -4.77
N GLN A 38 12.24 -2.61 -3.92
CA GLN A 38 11.11 -3.54 -3.76
C GLN A 38 9.77 -2.89 -4.18
N PRO A 39 9.58 -2.56 -5.47
CA PRO A 39 8.38 -1.86 -5.94
C PRO A 39 7.09 -2.69 -5.85
N ASN A 40 7.20 -4.00 -5.65
CA ASN A 40 6.09 -4.93 -5.53
C ASN A 40 6.39 -5.95 -4.41
N PRO A 41 6.26 -5.55 -3.13
CA PRO A 41 6.48 -6.45 -2.00
C PRO A 41 5.44 -7.58 -1.98
N LEU A 42 5.70 -8.64 -1.22
CA LEU A 42 4.63 -9.57 -0.88
C LEU A 42 3.56 -8.81 -0.09
N GLN A 43 2.31 -8.92 -0.51
CA GLN A 43 1.19 -8.24 0.14
C GLN A 43 0.06 -9.23 0.39
N VAL A 44 -0.41 -9.27 1.64
CA VAL A 44 -1.65 -9.97 2.00
C VAL A 44 -2.79 -8.97 1.89
N ALA A 45 -3.91 -9.38 1.33
CA ALA A 45 -5.11 -8.56 1.21
C ALA A 45 -6.30 -9.28 1.83
N ALA A 46 -7.15 -8.54 2.55
CA ALA A 46 -8.42 -9.06 3.01
C ALA A 46 -9.29 -9.45 1.79
N LEU A 47 -9.73 -10.71 1.74
CA LEU A 47 -10.54 -11.22 0.63
C LEU A 47 -11.91 -10.54 0.57
N VAL A 48 -12.53 -10.35 1.73
CA VAL A 48 -13.75 -9.55 1.89
C VAL A 48 -13.37 -8.30 2.67
N LYS A 49 -13.56 -7.13 2.04
CA LYS A 49 -13.21 -5.84 2.63
C LYS A 49 -14.07 -5.53 3.86
N TYR A 50 -13.49 -4.84 4.84
CA TYR A 50 -14.17 -4.55 6.10
C TYR A 50 -15.48 -3.78 5.92
N TRP A 51 -15.49 -2.77 5.05
CA TRP A 51 -16.71 -2.01 4.71
C TRP A 51 -17.78 -2.83 3.96
N LEU A 52 -17.46 -4.04 3.50
CA LEU A 52 -18.40 -5.01 2.94
C LEU A 52 -18.83 -6.07 3.97
N GLY A 53 -18.53 -5.87 5.26
CA GLY A 53 -18.85 -6.80 6.34
C GLY A 53 -17.82 -7.92 6.51
N GLY A 54 -16.63 -7.79 5.92
CA GLY A 54 -15.52 -8.71 6.18
C GLY A 54 -15.03 -8.63 7.63
N PRO A 55 -14.42 -9.71 8.17
CA PRO A 55 -13.97 -9.72 9.56
C PRO A 55 -12.65 -8.98 9.78
N ASP A 56 -11.85 -8.81 8.72
CA ASP A 56 -10.50 -8.29 8.80
C ASP A 56 -10.51 -6.77 8.54
N PRO A 57 -10.16 -5.93 9.53
CA PRO A 57 -10.17 -4.47 9.39
C PRO A 57 -8.98 -3.92 8.60
N LEU A 58 -7.94 -4.73 8.42
CA LEU A 58 -6.76 -4.37 7.64
C LEU A 58 -6.97 -4.79 6.20
N ASP A 59 -7.05 -3.79 5.34
CA ASP A 59 -7.26 -3.94 3.93
C ASP A 59 -6.09 -4.65 3.25
N TYR A 60 -4.87 -4.29 3.67
CA TYR A 60 -3.61 -4.86 3.22
C TYR A 60 -2.58 -4.97 4.35
N ILE A 61 -1.65 -5.90 4.20
CA ILE A 61 -0.39 -5.97 4.95
C ILE A 61 0.73 -6.19 3.95
N SER A 62 1.61 -5.21 3.78
CA SER A 62 2.82 -5.34 2.95
C SER A 62 3.97 -5.90 3.78
N MET A 63 4.77 -6.78 3.17
CA MET A 63 5.91 -7.44 3.80
C MET A 63 7.17 -7.14 3.00
N TYR A 64 8.10 -6.40 3.61
CA TYR A 64 9.38 -6.02 3.01
C TYR A 64 10.53 -6.79 3.63
N ALA A 65 11.51 -7.16 2.80
CA ALA A 65 12.79 -7.64 3.29
C ALA A 65 13.67 -6.43 3.63
N ASN A 66 14.04 -6.27 4.90
CA ASN A 66 15.00 -5.27 5.31
C ASN A 66 16.37 -5.95 5.51
N PRO A 67 17.42 -5.57 4.75
CA PRO A 67 18.75 -6.16 4.92
C PRO A 67 19.39 -5.83 6.27
N GLY A 68 18.83 -4.88 7.02
CA GLY A 68 19.43 -4.37 8.25
C GLY A 68 20.60 -3.43 7.96
N ASP A 69 21.36 -3.14 9.00
CA ASP A 69 22.56 -2.30 8.96
C ASP A 69 23.54 -2.81 10.02
N VAL A 70 24.62 -3.43 9.57
CA VAL A 70 25.63 -4.05 10.45
C VAL A 70 26.40 -2.99 11.23
N GLU A 71 26.60 -1.79 10.68
CA GLU A 71 27.32 -0.72 11.37
C GLU A 71 26.51 -0.16 12.55
N LEU A 72 25.18 -0.28 12.47
CA LEU A 72 24.23 0.10 13.51
C LEU A 72 23.76 -1.07 14.38
N ASP A 73 24.33 -2.27 14.23
CA ASP A 73 23.93 -3.50 14.92
C ASP A 73 22.44 -3.88 14.69
N ILE A 74 21.93 -3.61 13.49
CA ILE A 74 20.57 -3.95 13.06
C ILE A 74 20.62 -5.22 12.21
N PRO A 75 20.07 -6.36 12.68
CA PRO A 75 20.07 -7.59 11.91
C PRO A 75 19.08 -7.51 10.72
N PRO A 76 19.29 -8.32 9.66
CA PRO A 76 18.28 -8.51 8.62
C PRO A 76 16.95 -8.97 9.23
N HIS A 77 15.84 -8.39 8.78
CA HIS A 77 14.51 -8.66 9.33
C HIS A 77 13.40 -8.47 8.28
N TRP A 78 12.21 -8.98 8.59
CA TRP A 78 11.00 -8.68 7.83
C TRP A 78 10.30 -7.47 8.46
N HIS A 79 9.94 -6.51 7.63
CA HIS A 79 9.18 -5.33 8.05
C HIS A 79 7.77 -5.43 7.49
N TYR A 80 6.80 -5.56 8.39
CA TYR A 80 5.38 -5.65 8.07
C TYR A 80 4.81 -4.24 8.17
N ILE A 81 3.90 -3.87 7.28
CA ILE A 81 3.24 -2.55 7.31
C ILE A 81 1.76 -2.77 7.05
N SER A 82 0.89 -2.35 7.97
CA SER A 82 -0.56 -2.44 7.80
C SER A 82 -1.13 -1.28 7.00
N PHE A 83 -2.31 -1.51 6.41
CA PHE A 83 -3.11 -0.51 5.72
C PHE A 83 -4.57 -0.75 6.11
N GLY A 84 -5.19 0.17 6.83
CA GLY A 84 -6.62 0.11 7.17
C GLY A 84 -6.98 0.79 8.49
N LEU A 85 -6.01 1.02 9.38
CA LEU A 85 -6.25 1.81 10.60
C LEU A 85 -6.35 3.30 10.29
N SER A 86 -5.59 3.77 9.30
CA SER A 86 -5.75 5.11 8.73
C SER A 86 -6.90 5.17 7.72
N ASP A 87 -7.38 6.37 7.43
CA ASP A 87 -8.34 6.58 6.35
C ASP A 87 -7.65 6.48 5.00
N LEU A 88 -7.74 5.28 4.40
CA LEU A 88 -7.19 4.99 3.09
C LEU A 88 -7.95 5.71 1.96
N HIS A 89 -9.25 5.91 2.14
CA HIS A 89 -10.18 6.23 1.05
C HIS A 89 -10.65 7.69 1.04
N GLY A 90 -10.86 8.31 2.19
CA GLY A 90 -11.33 9.69 2.28
C GLY A 90 -12.82 9.88 2.00
N ASP A 91 -13.61 8.80 1.96
CA ASP A 91 -15.01 8.83 1.51
C ASP A 91 -16.04 8.32 2.53
N GLY A 92 -15.62 8.12 3.79
CA GLY A 92 -16.55 7.76 4.86
C GLY A 92 -16.90 6.26 4.93
N ARG A 93 -16.31 5.41 4.08
CA ARG A 93 -16.71 3.98 4.00
C ARG A 93 -16.30 3.13 5.22
N VAL A 94 -15.27 3.55 5.96
CA VAL A 94 -14.82 2.90 7.21
C VAL A 94 -14.64 3.95 8.30
N HIS A 95 -13.85 4.97 8.02
CA HIS A 95 -13.55 6.06 8.95
C HIS A 95 -14.38 7.30 8.61
N GLU A 96 -14.77 8.09 9.62
CA GLU A 96 -15.44 9.38 9.39
C GLU A 96 -14.53 10.32 8.59
N VAL A 97 -15.11 11.08 7.66
CA VAL A 97 -14.34 12.04 6.87
C VAL A 97 -13.96 13.23 7.74
N THR A 98 -12.66 13.43 7.91
CA THR A 98 -12.10 14.53 8.70
C THR A 98 -11.20 15.44 7.86
N GLY A 99 -10.84 16.61 8.41
CA GLY A 99 -9.97 17.56 7.74
C GLY A 99 -8.47 17.20 7.83
N PRO A 100 -7.59 17.98 7.18
CA PRO A 100 -6.14 17.75 7.24
C PRO A 100 -5.52 18.04 8.62
N GLU A 101 -6.20 18.82 9.46
CA GLU A 101 -5.74 19.18 10.82
C GLU A 101 -6.02 18.08 11.85
N THR A 102 -6.67 16.99 11.45
CA THR A 102 -7.03 15.87 12.31
C THR A 102 -6.34 14.59 11.85
N PRO A 103 -6.08 13.63 12.75
CA PRO A 103 -5.50 12.35 12.35
C PRO A 103 -6.37 11.63 11.31
N SER A 104 -5.73 10.98 10.34
CA SER A 104 -6.41 10.13 9.33
C SER A 104 -6.87 8.82 9.98
N GLY A 105 -8.18 8.57 10.06
CA GLY A 105 -8.72 7.40 10.76
C GLY A 105 -8.25 7.35 12.22
N PHE A 106 -7.64 6.25 12.63
CA PHE A 106 -7.00 6.16 13.95
C PHE A 106 -5.68 6.93 14.08
N GLY A 107 -5.15 7.48 12.99
CA GLY A 107 -3.97 8.34 12.98
C GLY A 107 -2.62 7.63 12.86
N PHE A 108 -2.61 6.31 12.70
CA PHE A 108 -1.39 5.51 12.56
C PHE A 108 -1.67 4.20 11.80
N GLU A 109 -0.59 3.49 11.45
CA GLU A 109 -0.61 2.10 10.99
C GLU A 109 0.34 1.27 11.86
N LEU A 110 0.14 -0.04 11.91
CA LEU A 110 0.99 -0.99 12.62
C LEU A 110 2.20 -1.38 11.76
N THR A 111 3.34 -1.60 12.41
CA THR A 111 4.57 -2.10 11.80
C THR A 111 5.35 -3.05 12.70
#